data_AF-D0KN42-F1
#
_entry.id   AF-D0KN42-F1
#
_cell.length_a   1.000
_cell.length_b   1.000
_cell.length_c   1.000
_cell.angle_alpha   90.00
_cell.angle_beta   90.00
_cell.angle_gamma   90.00
#
_symmetry.space_group_name_H-M   'P 1'
#
loop_
_entity.id
_entity.type
_entity.pdbx_description
1 polymer ?
#
loop_
_entity_poly.entity_id
_entity_poly.type
_entity_poly.pdbx_seq_one_letter_code
_entity_poly.pdbx_strand_id
1 'polypeptide(L)' 'MVSGKNIIAGILLIIPFIAYFAIPTYNKVEPDLGGLPFFYWYQTLWLALSTILFSIAALILTRR' A
#
# COMPACT_ATOMS: atom_id res chain seq x y z
N MET A 1 13.85 23.76 -0.50
CA MET A 1 12.53 23.94 0.13
C MET A 1 11.68 22.71 -0.19
N VAL A 2 11.04 22.10 0.80
CA VAL A 2 10.13 20.96 0.58
C VAL A 2 8.86 21.50 -0.07
N SER A 3 8.54 21.05 -1.29
CA SER A 3 7.31 21.42 -2.00
C SER A 3 6.13 20.57 -1.52
N GLY A 4 4.90 21.08 -1.60
CA GLY A 4 3.69 20.30 -1.32
C GLY A 4 3.60 18.99 -2.11
N LYS A 5 4.12 18.98 -3.35
CA LYS A 5 4.24 17.76 -4.17
C LYS A 5 5.09 16.67 -3.49
N ASN A 6 6.19 17.06 -2.83
CA ASN A 6 7.08 16.14 -2.13
C ASN A 6 6.41 15.56 -0.87
N ILE A 7 5.61 16.37 -0.17
CA ILE A 7 4.84 15.93 1.00
C ILE A 7 3.81 14.88 0.57
N ILE A 8 3.04 15.16 -0.50
CA ILE A 8 2.05 14.23 -1.03
C ILE A 8 2.71 12.92 -1.46
N ALA A 9 3.80 12.98 -2.21
CA ALA A 9 4.54 11.78 -2.62
C ALA A 9 5.03 10.98 -1.40
N GLY A 10 5.58 11.65 -0.37
CA GLY A 10 5.99 10.98 0.86
C GLY A 10 4.85 10.26 1.59
N ILE A 11 3.67 10.89 1.66
CA ILE A 11 2.47 10.26 2.24
C ILE A 11 2.05 9.03 1.45
N LEU A 12 2.00 9.11 0.11
CA LEU A 12 1.66 7.96 -0.73
C LEU A 12 2.64 6.79 -0.55
N LEU A 13 3.92 7.10 -0.41
CA LEU A 13 4.97 6.10 -0.22
C LEU A 13 4.90 5.40 1.15
N ILE A 14 4.44 6.07 2.21
CA ILE A 14 4.43 5.49 3.56
C ILE A 14 3.21 4.61 3.85
N ILE A 15 2.09 4.82 3.13
CA ILE A 15 0.85 4.07 3.33
C ILE A 15 1.04 2.54 3.23
N PRO A 16 1.73 1.99 2.21
CA PRO A 16 1.98 0.56 2.12
C PRO A 16 2.72 -0.01 3.35
N PHE A 17 3.73 0.70 3.86
CA PHE A 17 4.49 0.24 5.03
C PHE A 17 3.61 0.14 6.27
N ILE A 18 2.73 1.12 6.49
CA ILE A 18 1.78 1.09 7.60
C ILE A 18 0.86 -0.13 7.47
N ALA A 19 0.33 -0.39 6.27
CA ALA A 19 -0.54 -1.54 6.03
C ALA A 19 0.17 -2.88 6.27
N TYR A 20 1.40 -3.04 5.77
CA TYR A 20 2.18 -4.27 5.96
C TYR A 20 2.68 -4.45 7.40
N PHE A 21 2.99 -3.38 8.14
CA PHE A 21 3.38 -3.49 9.55
C PHE A 21 2.21 -3.71 10.51
N ALA A 22 0.97 -3.43 10.08
CA ALA A 22 -0.22 -3.74 10.86
C ALA A 22 -0.56 -5.24 10.86
N ILE A 23 0.42 -6.11 11.13
CA ILE A 23 0.34 -7.58 11.06
C ILE A 23 -0.92 -8.15 11.75
N PRO A 24 -1.30 -7.73 12.98
CA PRO A 24 -2.47 -8.28 13.66
C PRO A 24 -3.79 -8.05 12.91
N THR A 25 -3.83 -7.07 11.99
CA THR A 25 -5.05 -6.77 11.23
C THR A 25 -5.37 -7.83 10.18
N TYR A 26 -4.33 -8.50 9.64
CA TYR A 26 -4.46 -9.41 8.51
C TYR A 26 -3.87 -10.81 8.71
N ASN A 27 -3.11 -11.05 9.78
CA ASN A 27 -2.59 -12.37 10.09
C ASN A 27 -3.66 -13.27 10.71
N LYS A 28 -4.64 -13.67 9.91
CA LYS A 28 -5.74 -14.55 10.28
C LYS A 28 -6.22 -15.37 9.08
N VAL A 29 -6.99 -16.42 9.35
CA VAL A 29 -7.54 -17.29 8.31
C VAL A 29 -8.81 -16.71 7.71
N GLU A 30 -9.74 -16.26 8.56
CA GLU A 30 -11.02 -15.73 8.10
C GLU A 30 -11.05 -14.19 7.99
N PRO A 31 -11.82 -13.65 7.02
CA PRO A 31 -12.59 -14.36 6.00
C PRO A 31 -11.70 -14.95 4.89
N ASP A 32 -11.99 -16.16 4.45
CA ASP A 32 -11.32 -16.77 3.30
C ASP A 32 -12.08 -16.47 2.00
N LEU A 33 -11.36 -16.49 0.88
CA LEU A 33 -11.93 -16.36 -0.46
C LEU A 33 -11.79 -17.69 -1.18
N GLY A 34 -12.81 -18.54 -1.09
CA GLY A 34 -12.83 -19.85 -1.75
C GLY A 34 -11.68 -20.76 -1.29
N GLY A 35 -11.39 -20.79 0.02
CA GLY A 35 -10.27 -21.54 0.58
C GLY A 35 -8.94 -20.78 0.60
N LEU A 36 -8.87 -19.55 0.07
CA LEU A 36 -7.69 -18.67 0.20
C LEU A 36 -7.78 -17.85 1.50
N PRO A 37 -6.92 -18.08 2.51
CA PRO A 37 -6.99 -17.38 3.79
C PRO A 37 -6.85 -15.86 3.68
N PHE A 38 -7.42 -15.13 4.64
CA PHE A 38 -7.36 -13.65 4.75
C PHE A 38 -5.97 -13.09 4.57
N PHE A 39 -5.00 -13.69 5.25
CA PHE A 39 -3.59 -13.31 5.13
C PHE A 39 -3.14 -13.23 3.66
N TYR A 40 -3.46 -14.21 2.82
CA TYR A 40 -2.94 -14.22 1.45
C TYR A 40 -3.64 -13.21 0.56
N TRP A 41 -4.97 -13.25 0.50
CA TRP A 41 -5.68 -12.40 -0.45
C TRP A 41 -5.58 -10.92 -0.09
N TYR A 42 -5.57 -10.60 1.21
CA TYR A 42 -5.39 -9.22 1.67
C TYR A 42 -4.02 -8.69 1.27
N GLN A 43 -2.96 -9.50 1.40
CA GLN A 43 -1.61 -9.13 0.99
C GLN A 43 -1.49 -8.97 -0.53
N THR A 44 -2.17 -9.82 -1.31
CA THR A 44 -2.25 -9.68 -2.78
C THR A 44 -2.99 -8.42 -3.21
N LEU A 45 -4.11 -8.08 -2.54
CA LEU A 45 -4.80 -6.81 -2.78
C LEU A 45 -3.88 -5.62 -2.48
N TRP A 46 -3.19 -5.65 -1.33
CA TRP A 46 -2.25 -4.61 -0.96
C TRP A 46 -1.04 -4.52 -1.88
N LEU A 47 -0.62 -5.61 -2.50
CA LEU A 47 0.43 -5.58 -3.52
C LEU A 47 0.00 -4.68 -4.69
N ALA A 48 -1.20 -4.90 -5.23
CA ALA A 48 -1.74 -4.09 -6.31
C ALA A 48 -1.95 -2.62 -5.89
N LEU A 49 -2.51 -2.37 -4.70
CA LEU A 49 -2.69 -1.02 -4.16
C LEU A 49 -1.34 -0.30 -3.98
N SER A 50 -0.31 -1.01 -3.51
CA SER A 50 1.05 -0.47 -3.35
C SER A 50 1.64 -0.04 -4.69
N THR A 51 1.49 -0.86 -5.73
CA THR A 51 1.91 -0.50 -7.09
C THR A 51 1.24 0.79 -7.57
N ILE A 52 -0.07 0.95 -7.32
CA ILE A 52 -0.80 2.17 -7.70
C ILE A 52 -0.26 3.38 -6.94
N LEU A 53 -0.10 3.28 -5.62
CA LEU A 53 0.39 4.38 -4.77
C LEU A 53 1.81 4.81 -5.17
N PHE A 54 2.71 3.84 -5.37
CA PHE A 54 4.08 4.11 -5.81
C PHE A 54 4.12 4.71 -7.23
N SER A 55 3.28 4.23 -8.14
CA SER A 55 3.19 4.78 -9.50
C SER A 55 2.72 6.22 -9.50
N ILE A 56 1.69 6.55 -8.70
CA ILE A 56 1.21 7.94 -8.55
C ILE A 56 2.30 8.82 -7.94
N ALA A 57 2.98 8.36 -6.87
CA ALA A 57 4.08 9.10 -6.26
C ALA A 57 5.21 9.36 -7.28
N ALA A 58 5.58 8.34 -8.07
CA ALA A 58 6.58 8.48 -9.13
C ALA A 58 6.15 9.50 -10.19
N LEU A 59 4.88 9.49 -10.61
CA LEU A 59 4.36 10.47 -11.58
C LEU A 59 4.38 11.90 -11.02
N ILE A 60 4.04 12.10 -9.75
CA ILE A 60 4.09 13.41 -9.08
C ILE A 60 5.53 13.96 -9.04
N LEU A 61 6.50 13.08 -8.78
CA LEU A 61 7.92 13.44 -8.64
C LEU A 61 8.63 13.63 -9.99
N THR A 62 8.22 12.89 -11.02
CA THR A 62 8.85 12.93 -12.35
C THR A 62 8.32 14.05 -13.23
N ARG A 63 7.05 14.44 -13.07
CA ARG A 63 6.49 15.63 -13.73
C ARG A 63 7.05 16.88 -13.02
N ARG A 64 8.20 17.36 -13.47
CA ARG A 64 8.81 18.61 -13.00
C ARG A 64 7.93 19.79 -13.36
#